data_AF-A0A7W1EXW7-F1
#
_entry.id   AF-A0A7W1EXW7-F1
#
_cell.length_a   1.000
_cell.length_b   1.000
_cell.length_c   1.000
_cell.angle_alpha   90.00
_cell.angle_beta   90.00
_cell.angle_gamma   90.00
#
_symmetry.space_group_name_H-M   'P 1'
#
loop_
_entity.id
_entity.type
_entity.pdbx_description
1 polymer ?
#
loop_
_entity_poly.entity_id
_entity_poly.type
_entity_poly.pdbx_seq_one_letter_code
_entity_poly.pdbx_strand_id
1 'polypeptide(L)'
;MSRIHGIIDEIKELQKEKNHRSSLHIVRLLEANQKIFLEKMDAVDYNFILRNFEDLSQTQPKDYNSQSFLYDYEKSFESILFHLNKIV
;
A
#
# COMPACT_ATOMS: atom_id res chain seq x y z
N MET A 1 -3.78 -19.10 -10.58
CA MET A 1 -3.69 -17.76 -9.95
C MET A 1 -2.63 -16.96 -10.68
N SER A 2 -2.94 -15.76 -11.15
CA SER A 2 -1.92 -14.91 -11.80
C SER A 2 -1.03 -14.25 -10.74
N ARG A 3 0.21 -13.92 -11.12
CA ARG A 3 1.22 -13.31 -10.24
C ARG A 3 0.70 -12.09 -9.45
N ILE A 4 -0.17 -11.28 -10.06
CA ILE A 4 -0.77 -10.10 -9.41
C ILE A 4 -1.68 -10.46 -8.24
N HIS A 5 -2.40 -11.60 -8.29
CA HIS A 5 -3.28 -12.01 -7.19
C HIS A 5 -2.47 -12.36 -5.95
N GLY A 6 -1.32 -13.05 -6.10
CA GLY A 6 -0.45 -13.35 -4.97
C GLY A 6 0.09 -12.08 -4.29
N ILE A 7 0.43 -11.06 -5.08
CA ILE A 7 0.88 -9.76 -4.56
C ILE A 7 -0.27 -9.04 -3.83
N ILE A 8 -1.48 -9.08 -4.39
CA ILE A 8 -2.67 -8.47 -3.77
C ILE A 8 -2.99 -9.14 -2.42
N ASP A 9 -2.91 -10.47 -2.35
CA ASP A 9 -3.15 -11.22 -1.12
C ASP A 9 -2.08 -10.88 -0.06
N GLU A 10 -0.81 -10.75 -0.47
CA GLU A 10 0.26 -10.30 0.43
C GLU A 10 0.01 -8.88 0.96
N ILE A 11 -0.39 -7.94 0.10
CA ILE A 11 -0.75 -6.58 0.52
C ILE A 11 -1.90 -6.63 1.53
N LYS A 12 -2.95 -7.44 1.29
CA LYS A 12 -4.10 -7.56 2.18
C LYS A 12 -3.73 -8.08 3.57
N GLU A 13 -2.78 -9.01 3.67
CA GLU A 13 -2.32 -9.52 4.95
C GLU A 13 -1.63 -8.45 5.81
N LEU A 14 -0.99 -7.46 5.18
CA LEU A 14 -0.36 -6.32 5.88
C LEU A 14 -1.37 -5.37 6.55
N GLN A 15 -2.68 -5.54 6.33
CA GLN A 15 -3.71 -4.80 7.08
C GLN A 15 -3.65 -5.09 8.58
N LYS A 16 -3.24 -6.31 8.95
CA LYS A 16 -3.16 -6.77 10.34
C LYS A 16 -2.00 -6.12 11.10
N GLU A 17 -1.03 -5.59 10.36
CA GLU A 17 0.19 -4.98 10.90
C GLU A 17 0.20 -3.48 10.55
N LYS A 18 -0.49 -2.64 11.32
CA LYS A 18 -0.56 -1.18 11.07
C LYS A 18 0.67 -0.47 11.63
N ASN A 19 1.82 -0.61 10.99
CA ASN A 19 3.09 -0.07 11.49
C ASN A 19 3.98 0.45 10.35
N HIS A 20 5.11 1.06 10.70
CA HIS A 20 6.06 1.59 9.72
C HIS A 20 6.68 0.51 8.82
N ARG A 21 6.91 -0.70 9.36
CA ARG A 21 7.49 -1.80 8.58
C ARG A 21 6.55 -2.23 7.46
N SER A 22 5.25 -2.31 7.73
CA SER A 22 4.27 -2.71 6.73
C SER A 22 4.08 -1.64 5.67
N SER A 23 4.10 -0.34 6.02
CA SER A 23 4.06 0.72 5.00
C SER A 23 5.26 0.63 4.05
N LEU A 24 6.47 0.43 4.60
CA LEU A 24 7.67 0.21 3.79
C LEU A 24 7.57 -1.05 2.92
N HIS A 25 6.95 -2.12 3.43
CA HIS A 25 6.75 -3.34 2.68
C HIS A 25 5.79 -3.12 1.50
N ILE A 26 4.68 -2.41 1.71
CA ILE A 26 3.72 -2.07 0.65
C ILE A 26 4.41 -1.25 -0.44
N VAL A 27 5.22 -0.24 -0.09
CA VAL A 27 6.01 0.54 -1.06
C VAL A 27 6.87 -0.39 -1.92
N ARG A 28 7.64 -1.29 -1.30
CA ARG A 28 8.51 -2.23 -2.04
C ARG A 28 7.72 -3.15 -2.97
N LEU A 29 6.56 -3.64 -2.54
CA LEU A 29 5.70 -4.49 -3.37
C LEU A 29 5.16 -3.74 -4.58
N LEU A 30 4.74 -2.49 -4.38
CA LEU A 30 4.25 -1.61 -5.45
C LEU A 30 5.37 -1.29 -6.45
N GLU A 31 6.55 -0.88 -5.99
CA GLU A 31 7.70 -0.52 -6.84
C GLU A 31 8.21 -1.73 -7.63
N ALA A 32 8.46 -2.85 -6.95
CA ALA A 32 9.01 -4.06 -7.57
C ALA A 32 8.07 -4.68 -8.63
N ASN A 33 6.78 -4.36 -8.56
CA ASN A 33 5.77 -4.88 -9.47
C ASN A 33 5.01 -3.77 -10.23
N GLN A 34 5.60 -2.57 -10.35
CA GLN A 34 4.98 -1.40 -10.98
C GLN A 34 4.34 -1.73 -12.34
N LYS A 35 5.08 -2.39 -13.22
CA LYS A 35 4.59 -2.75 -14.57
C LYS A 35 3.30 -3.57 -14.52
N ILE A 36 3.21 -4.52 -13.58
CA ILE A 36 2.07 -5.43 -13.45
C ILE A 36 0.84 -4.66 -12.94
N PHE A 37 1.05 -3.71 -12.03
CA PHE A 37 -0.02 -2.83 -11.55
C PHE A 37 -0.52 -1.90 -12.66
N LEU A 38 0.39 -1.26 -13.42
CA LEU A 38 0.03 -0.33 -14.50
C LEU A 38 -0.66 -1.02 -15.70
N GLU A 39 -0.53 -2.34 -15.85
CA GLU A 39 -1.34 -3.11 -16.82
C GLU A 39 -2.80 -3.28 -16.38
N LYS A 40 -3.12 -3.03 -15.11
CA LYS A 40 -4.42 -3.30 -14.48
C LYS A 40 -5.06 -2.08 -13.82
N MET A 41 -4.32 -1.00 -13.64
CA MET A 41 -4.80 0.24 -13.02
C MET A 41 -4.20 1.46 -13.70
N ASP A 42 -4.88 2.60 -13.59
CA ASP A 42 -4.38 3.86 -14.15
C ASP A 42 -3.11 4.31 -13.42
N ALA A 43 -2.20 4.96 -14.15
CA ALA A 43 -0.96 5.48 -13.61
C ALA A 43 -1.19 6.55 -12.54
N VAL A 44 -2.24 7.36 -12.67
CA VAL A 44 -2.62 8.38 -11.67
C VAL A 44 -3.01 7.70 -10.36
N ASP A 45 -3.87 6.69 -10.42
CA ASP A 45 -4.30 5.92 -9.25
C ASP A 45 -3.10 5.21 -8.59
N TYR A 46 -2.26 4.56 -9.39
CA TYR A 46 -1.06 3.88 -8.90
C TYR A 46 -0.12 4.84 -8.17
N ASN A 47 0.19 5.99 -8.77
CA ASN A 47 1.10 6.97 -8.19
C ASN A 47 0.52 7.60 -6.91
N PHE A 48 -0.80 7.81 -6.87
CA PHE A 48 -1.48 8.28 -5.67
C PHE A 48 -1.34 7.29 -4.50
N ILE A 49 -1.59 6.01 -4.77
CA ILE A 49 -1.46 4.94 -3.77
C ILE A 49 -0.01 4.84 -3.28
N LEU A 50 0.96 4.78 -4.21
CA LEU A 50 2.37 4.66 -3.88
C LEU A 50 2.80 5.80 -2.96
N ARG A 51 2.46 7.04 -3.33
CA ARG A 51 2.82 8.23 -2.55
C ARG A 51 2.28 8.21 -1.13
N ASN A 52 1.03 7.76 -0.92
CA ASN A 52 0.45 7.68 0.41
C ASN A 52 1.27 6.76 1.34
N PHE A 53 1.74 5.62 0.81
CA PHE A 53 2.59 4.71 1.58
C PHE A 53 4.04 5.19 1.68
N GLU A 54 4.56 5.91 0.69
CA GLU A 54 5.87 6.58 0.78
C GLU A 54 5.87 7.59 1.94
N ASP A 55 4.87 8.46 2.02
CA ASP A 55 4.75 9.46 3.09
C ASP A 55 4.71 8.80 4.48
N LEU A 56 3.96 7.69 4.62
CA LEU A 56 3.95 6.87 5.84
C LEU A 56 5.33 6.24 6.13
N SER A 57 6.03 5.76 5.11
CA SER A 57 7.36 5.16 5.25
C SER A 57 8.45 6.19 5.63
N GLN A 58 8.23 7.48 5.35
CA GLN A 58 9.14 8.58 5.71
C GLN A 58 8.78 9.24 7.05
N THR A 59 7.76 8.74 7.75
CA THR A 59 7.40 9.24 9.09
C THR A 59 8.58 9.09 10.06
N GLN A 60 8.71 10.02 11.01
CA GLN A 60 9.80 9.95 12.01
C GLN A 60 9.52 8.82 13.02
N PRO A 61 10.56 8.13 13.55
CA PRO A 61 10.36 7.03 14.50
C PRO A 61 9.56 7.37 15.75
N LYS A 62 9.61 8.63 16.21
CA LYS A 62 8.83 9.12 17.35
C LYS A 62 7.32 9.11 17.09
N ASP A 63 6.90 9.13 15.82
CA ASP A 63 5.50 9.28 15.41
C ASP A 63 4.87 7.95 14.94
N TYR A 64 5.63 6.84 14.89
CA TYR A 64 5.16 5.54 14.40
C TYR A 64 3.95 4.97 15.17
N ASN A 65 3.85 5.29 16.46
CA ASN A 65 2.74 4.85 17.30
C ASN A 65 1.72 5.96 17.55
N SER A 66 1.82 7.08 16.82
CA SER A 66 0.86 8.16 16.95
C SER A 66 -0.50 7.75 16.38
N GLN A 67 -1.56 8.31 16.96
CA GLN A 67 -2.92 8.08 16.44
C GLN A 67 -3.08 8.63 15.02
N SER A 68 -2.33 9.69 14.66
CA SER A 68 -2.30 10.22 13.29
C SER A 68 -1.73 9.17 12.33
N PHE A 69 -0.59 8.57 12.65
CA PHE A 69 0.01 7.54 11.81
C PHE A 69 -0.94 6.37 11.56
N LEU A 70 -1.59 5.87 12.62
CA LEU A 70 -2.55 4.77 12.51
C LEU A 70 -3.75 5.15 11.62
N TYR A 71 -4.28 6.36 11.79
CA TYR A 71 -5.39 6.88 10.98
C TYR A 71 -5.00 7.03 9.50
N ASP A 72 -3.83 7.62 9.24
CA ASP A 72 -3.32 7.80 7.87
C ASP A 72 -3.01 6.46 7.20
N TYR A 73 -2.49 5.49 7.98
CA TYR A 73 -2.30 4.12 7.51
C TYR A 73 -3.62 3.47 7.13
N GLU A 74 -4.64 3.51 7.99
CA GLU A 74 -5.97 2.94 7.72
C GLU A 74 -6.59 3.55 6.47
N LYS A 75 -6.57 4.88 6.35
CA LYS A 75 -7.09 5.59 5.18
C LYS A 75 -6.36 5.22 3.89
N SER A 76 -5.03 5.13 3.94
CA SER A 76 -4.21 4.70 2.79
C SER A 76 -4.51 3.26 2.42
N PHE A 77 -4.75 2.41 3.42
CA PHE A 77 -5.08 1.00 3.23
C PHE A 77 -6.48 0.81 2.62
N GLU A 78 -7.48 1.57 3.05
CA GLU A 78 -8.81 1.58 2.44
C GLU A 78 -8.74 2.00 0.96
N SER A 79 -7.93 3.01 0.66
CA SER A 79 -7.71 3.49 -0.71
C SER A 79 -7.11 2.38 -1.59
N ILE A 80 -6.00 1.76 -1.19
CA ILE A 80 -5.41 0.68 -1.99
C ILE A 80 -6.39 -0.49 -2.16
N LEU A 81 -7.10 -0.90 -1.10
CA LEU A 81 -8.09 -1.99 -1.20
C LEU A 81 -9.19 -1.68 -2.21
N PHE A 82 -9.68 -0.45 -2.26
CA PHE A 82 -10.67 -0.03 -3.25
C PHE A 82 -10.18 -0.23 -4.69
N HIS A 83 -8.92 0.08 -4.97
CA HIS A 83 -8.35 -0.14 -6.31
C HIS A 83 -8.03 -1.62 -6.56
N LEU A 84 -7.46 -2.34 -5.58
CA LEU A 84 -7.11 -3.75 -5.74
C LEU A 84 -8.35 -4.64 -5.95
N ASN A 85 -9.49 -4.31 -5.35
CA ASN A 85 -10.75 -5.04 -5.57
C ASN A 85 -11.31 -4.89 -6.99
N LYS A 86 -10.86 -3.90 -7.77
CA LYS A 86 -11.24 -3.75 -9.19
C LYS A 86 -10.36 -4.56 -10.14
N ILE A 87 -9.22 -5.05 -9.64
CA ILE A 87 -8.27 -5.88 -10.41
C ILE A 87 -8.70 -7.36 -10.40
N VAL A 88 -9.53 -7.74 -9.42
CA VAL A 88 -10.10 -9.09 -9.22
C VAL A 88 -11.09 -9.44 -10.33
#